data_AF-A0A4P9YU40-F1
#
_entry.id   AF-A0A4P9YU40-F1
#
_cell.length_a   1.000
_cell.length_b   1.000
_cell.length_c   1.000
_cell.angle_alpha   90.00
_cell.angle_beta   90.00
_cell.angle_gamma   90.00
#
_symmetry.space_group_name_H-M   'P 1'
#
loop_
_entity.id
_entity.type
_entity.pdbx_description
1 polymer ?
#
loop_
_entity_poly.entity_id
_entity_poly.type
_entity_poly.pdbx_seq_one_letter_code
_entity_poly.pdbx_strand_id
1 'polypeptide(L)'
;MADELLLFCLVDGDPPLEAFPIHISSSCSVGDLKDHIKSKDPDSFGNVSAKRLVLWKVSIPVDTVDVKKELLLATIDTKEELGMPTDELSKVFSVPPAKKTIHIIVERPPPPASVQAPAGSSLPPHPRPEFSLEVAHEKLARIASDFFDSESSYAQYLKKFVQGKPDLPITQGAVPGLPRVDSRGAAEGREAPSLLFFDLPGPRDATRSSNVAEKALDKWPGLRHLPLFGVSGCGKTRTLLELLSRTWGFYFNASSDDIGSDDIQVIIDALSANPATYLSSDREHNRDNMRYLTCGLLYARLLILDYCLNVPGSTDTFDSRRWLLLQAATPVFNDVFAALFRRIADLFHGASTLGSRIIDITQCMFDKVQQQLHGRPTASPLRQPRFILALDEAQALSRHSKGFFTDSSGKEARAIVAPMLHAFRRIANPGSPYKFCVMPSGTGLSRYELELTRGSAADDKVEPNDHEESEEAGMIKYFVGWADEDAVSDYVKRLGQA
;
A
#
# COMPACT_ATOMS: atom_id res chain seq x y z
N MET A 1 36.37 40.28 1.00
CA MET A 1 36.10 39.21 1.97
C MET A 1 34.97 38.40 1.38
N ALA A 2 35.11 37.08 1.25
CA ALA A 2 34.00 36.28 0.76
C ALA A 2 32.96 36.21 1.88
N ASP A 3 31.72 36.61 1.58
CA ASP A 3 30.64 36.53 2.56
C ASP A 3 30.25 35.07 2.76
N GLU A 4 30.16 34.64 4.02
CA GLU A 4 29.77 33.28 4.38
C GLU A 4 28.24 33.19 4.40
N LEU A 5 27.69 32.21 3.68
CA LEU A 5 26.27 31.90 3.65
C LEU A 5 25.96 30.80 4.67
N LEU A 6 24.92 31.03 5.47
CA LEU A 6 24.28 30.00 6.28
C LEU A 6 22.99 29.58 5.59
N LEU A 7 22.99 28.36 5.05
CA LEU A 7 21.84 27.77 4.35
C LEU A 7 21.27 26.64 5.21
N PHE A 8 19.94 26.56 5.28
CA PHE A 8 19.23 25.45 5.93
C PHE A 8 18.70 24.53 4.85
N CYS A 9 19.15 23.28 4.89
CA CYS A 9 18.82 22.24 3.94
C CYS A 9 17.89 21.22 4.59
N LEU A 10 16.95 20.70 3.82
CA LEU A 10 16.04 19.63 4.22
C LEU A 10 16.00 18.58 3.12
N VAL A 11 15.96 17.29 3.46
CA VAL A 11 15.77 16.23 2.45
C VAL A 11 14.29 16.18 2.08
N ASP A 12 13.98 15.98 0.79
CA ASP A 12 12.58 15.82 0.36
C ASP A 12 11.90 14.66 1.11
N GLY A 13 10.77 14.95 1.75
CA GLY A 13 10.04 14.00 2.60
C GLY A 13 10.33 14.08 4.09
N ASP A 14 11.40 14.76 4.51
CA ASP A 14 11.69 14.91 5.94
C ASP A 14 10.85 16.04 6.58
N PRO A 15 10.56 15.96 7.89
CA PRO A 15 9.90 17.06 8.60
C PRO A 15 10.87 18.24 8.81
N PRO A 16 10.38 19.51 8.85
CA PRO A 16 11.23 20.70 9.02
C PRO A 16 12.15 20.68 10.25
N LEU A 17 11.83 19.88 11.27
CA LEU A 17 12.67 19.68 12.46
C LEU A 17 14.04 19.06 12.13
N GLU A 18 14.12 18.25 11.08
CA GLU A 18 15.36 17.58 10.62
C GLU A 18 16.20 18.47 9.69
N ALA A 19 15.80 19.73 9.48
CA ALA A 19 16.56 20.66 8.67
C ALA A 19 17.95 20.92 9.28
N PHE A 20 19.00 20.81 8.47
CA PHE A 20 20.39 20.95 8.93
C PHE A 20 21.09 22.16 8.31
N PRO A 21 22.02 22.79 9.06
CA PRO A 21 22.74 23.96 8.57
C PRO A 21 23.97 23.58 7.73
N ILE A 22 24.18 24.33 6.66
CA ILE A 22 25.38 24.34 5.83
C ILE A 22 26.01 25.74 5.85
N HIS A 23 27.28 25.79 6.25
CA HIS A 23 28.13 26.96 6.17
C HIS A 23 28.99 26.85 4.90
N ILE A 24 28.87 27.83 4.01
CA ILE A 24 29.58 27.81 2.73
C ILE A 24 29.88 29.23 2.23
N SER A 25 31.04 29.43 1.60
CA SER A 25 31.39 30.73 1.01
C SER A 25 30.45 31.09 -0.14
N SER A 26 30.03 32.34 -0.26
CA SER A 26 29.24 32.83 -1.39
C SER A 26 29.97 32.73 -2.74
N SER A 27 31.32 32.65 -2.71
CA SER A 27 32.15 32.43 -3.91
C SER A 27 32.23 30.95 -4.35
N CYS A 28 31.70 30.02 -3.55
CA CYS A 28 31.66 28.61 -3.93
C CYS A 28 30.59 28.36 -5.00
N SER A 29 30.74 27.25 -5.71
CA SER A 29 29.80 26.81 -6.74
C SER A 29 28.65 25.98 -6.15
N VAL A 30 27.57 25.82 -6.93
CA VAL A 30 26.51 24.86 -6.62
C VAL A 30 27.05 23.42 -6.52
N GLY A 31 28.11 23.08 -7.27
CA GLY A 31 28.81 21.81 -7.13
C GLY A 31 29.41 21.61 -5.73
N ASP A 32 30.12 22.61 -5.24
CA ASP A 32 30.73 22.58 -3.90
C ASP A 32 29.68 22.46 -2.79
N LEU A 33 28.51 23.09 -3.00
CA LEU A 33 27.36 22.98 -2.09
C LEU A 33 26.82 21.55 -2.02
N LYS A 34 26.71 20.86 -3.17
CA LYS A 34 26.28 19.44 -3.20
C LYS A 34 27.26 18.56 -2.42
N ASP A 35 28.56 18.81 -2.53
CA ASP A 35 29.59 18.08 -1.78
C ASP A 35 29.46 18.34 -0.26
N HIS A 36 29.26 19.59 0.15
CA HIS A 36 29.05 19.94 1.56
C HIS A 36 27.80 19.30 2.16
N ILE A 37 26.68 19.32 1.42
CA ILE A 37 25.42 18.68 1.83
C ILE A 37 25.64 17.18 2.05
N LYS A 38 26.27 16.50 1.09
CA LYS A 38 26.57 15.07 1.20
C LYS A 38 27.45 14.76 2.41
N SER A 39 28.50 15.56 2.64
CA SER A 39 29.40 15.35 3.77
C SER A 39 28.75 15.59 5.13
N LYS A 40 27.70 16.42 5.18
CA LYS A 40 27.01 16.77 6.42
C LYS A 40 26.02 15.71 6.90
N ASP A 41 25.38 15.02 5.97
CA ASP A 41 24.41 13.95 6.24
C ASP A 41 24.80 12.64 5.50
N PRO A 42 25.79 11.91 6.02
CA PRO A 42 26.24 10.66 5.41
C PRO A 42 25.21 9.54 5.50
N ASP A 43 24.28 9.58 6.46
CA ASP A 43 23.24 8.55 6.62
C ASP A 43 22.21 8.65 5.49
N SER A 44 21.82 9.87 5.10
CA SER A 44 20.91 10.10 3.97
C SER A 44 21.57 9.98 2.59
N PHE A 45 22.87 10.26 2.48
CA PHE A 45 23.55 10.43 1.18
C PHE A 45 24.77 9.53 0.95
N GLY A 46 25.09 8.60 1.86
CA GLY A 46 26.30 7.77 1.79
C GLY A 46 26.43 6.96 0.50
N ASN A 47 25.31 6.48 -0.04
CA ASN A 47 25.22 5.69 -1.27
C ASN A 47 24.98 6.54 -2.55
N VAL A 48 24.81 7.86 -2.43
CA VAL A 48 24.52 8.77 -3.56
C VAL A 48 25.74 9.63 -3.87
N SER A 49 26.12 9.73 -5.14
CA SER A 49 27.16 10.69 -5.56
C SER A 49 26.61 12.11 -5.48
N ALA A 50 27.35 13.05 -4.87
CA ALA A 50 26.92 14.44 -4.68
C ALA A 50 26.44 15.10 -6.00
N LYS A 51 27.11 14.80 -7.12
CA LYS A 51 26.72 15.27 -8.46
C LYS A 51 25.29 14.88 -8.89
N ARG A 52 24.72 13.83 -8.29
CA ARG A 52 23.38 13.33 -8.60
C ARG A 52 22.29 13.93 -7.71
N LEU A 53 22.65 14.68 -6.67
CA LEU A 53 21.67 15.40 -5.86
C LEU A 53 21.05 16.50 -6.70
N VAL A 54 19.72 16.64 -6.65
CA VAL A 54 18.99 17.76 -7.22
C VAL A 54 18.66 18.71 -6.08
N LEU A 55 19.06 19.98 -6.22
CA LEU A 55 18.86 20.98 -5.19
C LEU A 55 17.77 21.95 -5.64
N TRP A 56 16.78 22.16 -4.79
CA TRP A 56 15.69 23.07 -5.03
C TRP A 56 15.80 24.24 -4.07
N LYS A 57 16.00 25.44 -4.61
CA LYS A 57 15.93 26.68 -3.86
C LYS A 57 14.47 26.99 -3.52
N VAL A 58 14.21 27.19 -2.24
CA VAL A 58 12.89 27.46 -1.66
C VAL A 58 13.01 28.58 -0.63
N SER A 59 11.87 29.10 -0.18
CA SER A 59 11.81 30.06 0.92
C SER A 59 10.64 29.69 1.82
N ILE A 60 10.88 28.81 2.79
CA ILE A 60 9.83 28.25 3.65
C ILE A 60 10.08 28.71 5.09
N PRO A 61 9.34 29.70 5.59
CA PRO A 61 9.43 30.14 6.98
C PRO A 61 8.97 29.03 7.91
N VAL A 62 9.82 28.62 8.85
CA VAL A 62 9.57 27.48 9.75
C VAL A 62 8.37 27.71 10.68
N ASP A 63 8.01 28.97 10.92
CA ASP A 63 6.84 29.39 11.71
C ASP A 63 5.49 29.27 10.97
N THR A 64 5.52 29.07 9.65
CA THR A 64 4.31 28.95 8.82
C THR A 64 3.90 27.50 8.53
N VAL A 65 4.75 26.54 8.91
CA VAL A 65 4.57 25.11 8.63
C VAL A 65 4.57 24.31 9.93
N ASP A 66 3.88 23.17 9.93
CA ASP A 66 3.97 22.22 11.05
C ASP A 66 5.35 21.55 11.02
N VAL A 67 6.19 21.91 11.99
CA VAL A 67 7.59 21.48 12.05
C VAL A 67 7.78 19.96 12.23
N LYS A 68 6.73 19.23 12.63
CA LYS A 68 6.76 17.78 12.83
C LYS A 68 6.22 16.99 11.64
N LYS A 69 5.61 17.67 10.67
CA LYS A 69 5.01 17.03 9.51
C LYS A 69 5.98 17.05 8.34
N GLU A 70 6.06 15.95 7.62
CA GLU A 70 6.86 15.82 6.39
C GLU A 70 6.56 16.94 5.40
N LEU A 71 7.63 17.52 4.84
CA LEU A 71 7.54 18.57 3.85
C LEU A 71 7.93 18.02 2.48
N LEU A 72 6.93 17.87 1.61
CA LEU A 72 7.13 17.33 0.26
C LEU A 72 7.45 18.45 -0.72
N LEU A 73 8.48 18.25 -1.54
CA LEU A 73 8.83 19.13 -2.64
C LEU A 73 7.62 19.40 -3.56
N ALA A 74 6.77 18.40 -3.75
CA ALA A 74 5.56 18.49 -4.59
C ALA A 74 4.49 19.45 -4.06
N THR A 75 4.47 19.76 -2.76
CA THR A 75 3.48 20.65 -2.14
C THR A 75 3.96 22.10 -2.04
N ILE A 76 5.13 22.41 -2.59
CA ILE A 76 5.72 23.76 -2.56
C ILE A 76 5.50 24.44 -3.90
N ASP A 77 4.72 25.53 -3.86
CA ASP A 77 4.33 26.29 -5.05
C ASP A 77 5.50 27.11 -5.63
N THR A 78 6.35 27.68 -4.76
CA THR A 78 7.49 28.52 -5.17
C THR A 78 8.81 27.81 -4.92
N LYS A 79 9.35 27.19 -5.97
CA LYS A 79 10.65 26.50 -5.97
C LYS A 79 11.40 26.72 -7.27
N GLU A 80 12.72 26.81 -7.20
CA GLU A 80 13.63 27.00 -8.32
C GLU A 80 14.71 25.91 -8.29
N GLU A 81 14.90 25.17 -9.37
CA GLU A 81 15.95 24.14 -9.44
C GLU A 81 17.34 24.79 -9.62
N LEU A 82 18.29 24.43 -8.77
CA LEU A 82 19.70 24.83 -8.91
C LEU A 82 20.41 23.87 -9.87
N GLY A 83 20.21 24.11 -11.17
CA GLY A 83 20.59 23.18 -12.23
C GLY A 83 22.07 23.21 -12.62
N MET A 84 22.71 24.37 -12.70
CA MET A 84 24.10 24.49 -13.21
C MET A 84 25.13 24.37 -12.08
N PRO A 85 25.98 23.31 -12.05
CA PRO A 85 26.97 23.11 -10.99
C PRO A 85 28.03 24.21 -10.92
N THR A 86 28.23 24.94 -12.01
CA THR A 86 29.22 26.02 -12.15
C THR A 86 28.70 27.37 -11.65
N ASP A 87 27.41 27.48 -11.32
CA ASP A 87 26.85 28.75 -10.84
C ASP A 87 27.43 29.06 -9.46
N GLU A 88 27.89 30.30 -9.30
CA GLU A 88 28.33 30.80 -8.00
C GLU A 88 27.13 31.05 -7.09
N LEU A 89 27.25 30.69 -5.81
CA LEU A 89 26.18 30.90 -4.83
C LEU A 89 25.85 32.38 -4.64
N SER A 90 26.80 33.29 -4.88
CA SER A 90 26.61 34.75 -4.90
C SER A 90 25.55 35.21 -5.91
N LYS A 91 25.41 34.51 -7.03
CA LYS A 91 24.41 34.80 -8.07
C LYS A 91 23.07 34.14 -7.75
N VAL A 92 23.12 32.94 -7.20
CA VAL A 92 21.92 32.17 -6.80
C VAL A 92 21.21 32.81 -5.60
N PHE A 93 21.98 33.27 -4.62
CA PHE A 93 21.55 33.95 -3.40
C PHE A 93 22.02 35.41 -3.43
N SER A 94 21.54 36.16 -4.42
CA SER A 94 21.84 37.59 -4.59
C SER A 94 21.32 38.47 -3.44
N VAL A 95 20.36 37.96 -2.68
CA VAL A 95 19.85 38.54 -1.43
C VAL A 95 20.24 37.62 -0.28
N PRO A 96 20.69 38.15 0.87
CA PRO A 96 21.00 37.35 2.03
C PRO A 96 19.85 36.40 2.42
N PRO A 97 20.12 35.10 2.64
CA PRO A 97 19.10 34.13 3.03
C PRO A 97 18.36 34.57 4.31
N ALA A 98 17.03 34.39 4.33
CA ALA A 98 16.20 34.82 5.44
C ALA A 98 16.43 33.95 6.70
N LYS A 99 16.37 34.58 7.88
CA LYS A 99 16.51 33.83 9.15
C LYS A 99 15.26 32.98 9.39
N LYS A 100 15.43 31.81 10.02
CA LYS A 100 14.34 30.86 10.35
C LYS A 100 13.58 30.36 9.13
N THR A 101 14.30 30.14 8.03
CA THR A 101 13.73 29.73 6.75
C THR A 101 14.49 28.51 6.25
N ILE A 102 13.79 27.51 5.73
CA ILE A 102 14.41 26.44 4.93
C ILE A 102 14.68 27.03 3.55
N HIS A 103 15.92 26.91 3.12
CA HIS A 103 16.43 27.55 1.91
C HIS A 103 16.57 26.57 0.75
N ILE A 104 16.83 25.31 1.06
CA ILE A 104 17.12 24.27 0.07
C ILE A 104 16.37 22.99 0.45
N ILE A 105 15.68 22.42 -0.53
CA ILE A 105 15.25 21.02 -0.49
C ILE A 105 16.18 20.17 -1.35
N VAL A 106 16.67 19.08 -0.77
CA VAL A 106 17.55 18.12 -1.41
C VAL A 106 16.71 16.96 -1.90
N GLU A 107 16.46 16.90 -3.21
CA GLU A 107 15.79 15.76 -3.83
C GLU A 107 16.83 14.68 -4.14
N ARG A 108 16.57 13.47 -3.65
CA ARG A 108 17.40 12.30 -3.96
C ARG A 108 17.16 11.91 -5.41
N PRO A 109 18.21 11.60 -6.19
CA PRO A 109 18.03 11.08 -7.53
C PRO A 109 17.20 9.80 -7.46
N PRO A 110 16.29 9.54 -8.41
CA PRO A 110 15.69 8.23 -8.52
C PRO A 110 16.81 7.18 -8.61
N PRO A 111 16.63 6.00 -8.00
CA PRO A 111 17.62 4.93 -8.09
C PRO A 111 18.01 4.75 -9.56
N PRO A 112 19.32 4.73 -9.89
CA PRO A 112 19.74 4.72 -11.28
C PRO A 112 19.07 3.55 -12.00
N ALA A 113 18.45 3.84 -13.15
CA ALA A 113 17.98 2.85 -14.11
C ALA A 113 19.19 2.15 -14.76
N SER A 114 19.97 1.45 -13.95
CA SER A 114 21.05 0.53 -14.34
C SER A 114 21.51 -0.20 -13.09
N VAL A 115 20.78 -1.23 -12.69
CA VAL A 115 21.40 -2.33 -11.96
C VAL A 115 22.20 -3.14 -13.00
N GLN A 116 23.36 -2.62 -13.40
CA GLN A 116 24.44 -3.55 -13.71
C GLN A 116 24.97 -3.98 -12.36
N ALA A 117 24.68 -5.23 -12.03
CA ALA A 117 25.09 -5.83 -10.78
C ALA A 117 26.58 -5.62 -10.50
N PRO A 118 26.98 -5.54 -9.22
CA PRO A 118 28.39 -5.50 -8.88
C PRO A 118 29.06 -6.74 -9.50
N ALA A 119 30.06 -6.49 -10.34
CA ALA A 119 30.95 -7.52 -10.83
C ALA A 119 31.69 -8.14 -9.63
N GLY A 120 31.15 -9.21 -9.06
CA GLY A 120 31.78 -9.89 -7.93
C GLY A 120 30.85 -10.75 -7.06
N SER A 121 29.54 -10.48 -7.01
CA SER A 121 28.58 -11.44 -6.44
C SER A 121 27.88 -12.14 -7.60
N SER A 122 27.99 -13.46 -7.70
CA SER A 122 27.16 -14.25 -8.62
C SER A 122 25.70 -13.91 -8.34
N LEU A 123 25.08 -13.13 -9.23
CA LEU A 123 23.63 -12.93 -9.21
C LEU A 123 22.98 -14.31 -9.23
N PRO A 124 21.89 -14.53 -8.46
CA PRO A 124 21.12 -15.75 -8.62
C PRO A 124 20.67 -15.86 -10.09
N PRO A 125 20.72 -17.05 -10.70
CA PRO A 125 20.26 -17.25 -12.06
C PRO A 125 18.78 -16.86 -12.15
N HIS A 126 18.44 -16.08 -13.18
CA HIS A 126 17.06 -15.74 -13.53
C HIS A 126 16.66 -16.53 -14.79
N PRO A 127 15.51 -17.23 -14.79
CA PRO A 127 14.59 -17.40 -13.67
C PRO A 127 15.17 -18.30 -12.55
N ARG A 128 14.86 -17.96 -11.30
CA ARG A 128 15.27 -18.76 -10.14
C ARG A 128 14.52 -20.09 -10.09
N PRO A 129 15.16 -21.18 -9.65
CA PRO A 129 14.50 -22.48 -9.51
C PRO A 129 13.33 -22.39 -8.53
N GLU A 130 12.15 -22.84 -8.98
CA GLU A 130 10.99 -22.99 -8.11
C GLU A 130 11.15 -24.23 -7.21
N PHE A 131 10.63 -24.16 -5.99
CA PHE A 131 10.47 -25.36 -5.17
C PHE A 131 9.58 -26.38 -5.89
N SER A 132 9.84 -27.68 -5.66
CA SER A 132 8.83 -28.70 -6.00
C SER A 132 7.57 -28.42 -5.18
N LEU A 133 6.41 -28.90 -5.66
CA LEU A 133 5.15 -28.66 -4.98
C LEU A 133 5.18 -29.22 -3.55
N GLU A 134 5.78 -30.38 -3.35
CA GLU A 134 5.92 -31.05 -2.04
C GLU A 134 6.77 -30.20 -1.09
N VAL A 135 7.92 -29.70 -1.56
CA VAL A 135 8.83 -28.86 -0.76
C VAL A 135 8.18 -27.51 -0.42
N ALA A 136 7.43 -26.93 -1.35
CA ALA A 136 6.68 -25.70 -1.10
C ALA A 136 5.66 -25.91 0.03
N HIS A 137 4.86 -26.98 -0.04
CA HIS A 137 3.90 -27.33 1.01
C HIS A 137 4.58 -27.60 2.35
N GLU A 138 5.68 -28.37 2.37
CA GLU A 138 6.42 -28.67 3.61
C GLU A 138 6.92 -27.39 4.28
N LYS A 139 7.53 -26.47 3.51
CA LYS A 139 8.05 -25.20 4.04
C LYS A 139 6.94 -24.32 4.59
N LEU A 140 5.83 -24.16 3.86
CA LEU A 140 4.69 -23.38 4.31
C LEU A 140 4.02 -24.00 5.54
N ALA A 141 3.85 -25.34 5.56
CA ALA A 141 3.30 -26.05 6.70
C ALA A 141 4.18 -25.92 7.95
N ARG A 142 5.50 -25.93 7.79
CA ARG A 142 6.44 -25.68 8.90
C ARG A 142 6.30 -24.25 9.44
N ILE A 143 6.25 -23.24 8.57
CA ILE A 143 6.03 -21.85 9.00
C ILE A 143 4.71 -21.73 9.77
N ALA A 144 3.63 -22.34 9.26
CA ALA A 144 2.33 -22.32 9.90
C ALA A 144 2.37 -23.04 11.27
N SER A 145 2.98 -24.23 11.34
CA SER A 145 3.14 -24.99 12.59
C SER A 145 3.89 -24.19 13.64
N ASP A 146 5.03 -23.59 13.28
CA ASP A 146 5.85 -22.80 14.20
C ASP A 146 5.13 -21.51 14.65
N PHE A 147 4.37 -20.88 13.74
CA PHE A 147 3.65 -19.64 14.04
C PHE A 147 2.43 -19.86 14.94
N PHE A 148 1.70 -20.96 14.70
CA PHE A 148 0.46 -21.32 15.40
C PHE A 148 0.63 -22.33 16.54
N ASP A 149 1.88 -22.68 16.89
CA ASP A 149 2.21 -23.51 18.05
C ASP A 149 1.57 -22.96 19.34
N SER A 150 1.09 -23.82 20.24
CA SER A 150 0.36 -23.36 21.43
C SER A 150 1.20 -22.49 22.38
N GLU A 151 2.52 -22.62 22.33
CA GLU A 151 3.46 -21.81 23.11
C GLU A 151 3.87 -20.52 22.39
N SER A 152 3.53 -20.36 21.10
CA SER A 152 3.75 -19.13 20.36
C SER A 152 2.91 -17.99 20.94
N SER A 153 3.56 -16.85 21.17
CA SER A 153 2.89 -15.63 21.63
C SER A 153 1.80 -15.16 20.65
N TYR A 154 1.98 -15.39 19.34
CA TYR A 154 0.97 -15.09 18.33
C TYR A 154 -0.25 -16.00 18.43
N ALA A 155 -0.05 -17.31 18.62
CA ALA A 155 -1.15 -18.26 18.78
C ALA A 155 -1.95 -17.99 20.07
N GLN A 156 -1.26 -17.75 21.19
CA GLN A 156 -1.89 -17.39 22.46
C GLN A 156 -2.68 -16.08 22.36
N TYR A 157 -2.12 -15.08 21.65
CA TYR A 157 -2.79 -13.83 21.35
C TYR A 157 -4.05 -14.06 20.51
N LEU A 158 -3.93 -14.75 19.36
CA LEU A 158 -5.06 -15.05 18.47
C LEU A 158 -6.15 -15.86 19.17
N LYS A 159 -5.78 -16.83 20.00
CA LYS A 159 -6.75 -17.62 20.78
C LYS A 159 -7.52 -16.74 21.77
N LYS A 160 -6.82 -15.90 22.55
CA LYS A 160 -7.45 -14.94 23.47
C LYS A 160 -8.33 -13.96 22.72
N PHE A 161 -7.83 -13.47 21.58
CA PHE A 161 -8.58 -12.66 20.63
C PHE A 161 -9.84 -13.41 20.27
N VAL A 162 -9.81 -14.49 19.49
CA VAL A 162 -11.01 -15.24 19.08
C VAL A 162 -12.00 -15.49 20.22
N GLN A 163 -11.55 -15.88 21.42
CA GLN A 163 -12.40 -16.15 22.60
C GLN A 163 -13.03 -14.92 23.30
N GLY A 164 -12.99 -13.74 22.68
CA GLY A 164 -13.71 -12.55 23.14
C GLY A 164 -12.86 -11.54 23.91
N LYS A 165 -11.54 -11.74 24.05
CA LYS A 165 -10.67 -10.83 24.83
C LYS A 165 -9.63 -10.10 23.97
N PRO A 166 -9.23 -8.85 24.29
CA PRO A 166 -9.87 -7.98 25.27
C PRO A 166 -11.27 -7.55 24.82
N ASP A 167 -12.09 -7.07 25.76
CA ASP A 167 -13.33 -6.38 25.43
C ASP A 167 -12.97 -5.18 24.57
N LEU A 168 -13.45 -5.16 23.32
CA LEU A 168 -13.05 -4.20 22.30
C LEU A 168 -13.72 -2.84 22.58
N PRO A 169 -13.06 -1.85 23.22
CA PRO A 169 -13.68 -0.55 23.49
C PRO A 169 -13.64 0.36 22.24
N ILE A 170 -13.08 -0.16 21.13
CA ILE A 170 -12.75 0.56 19.90
C ILE A 170 -13.99 1.21 19.25
N THR A 171 -15.20 0.68 19.51
CA THR A 171 -16.44 1.19 18.92
C THR A 171 -17.19 2.20 19.80
N GLN A 172 -16.85 2.31 21.09
CA GLN A 172 -17.64 3.10 22.06
C GLN A 172 -16.80 4.09 22.89
N GLY A 173 -15.46 4.05 22.81
CA GLY A 173 -14.57 4.92 23.59
C GLY A 173 -13.30 5.33 22.85
N ALA A 174 -12.52 6.21 23.48
CA ALA A 174 -11.18 6.57 23.01
C ALA A 174 -10.21 5.40 23.25
N VAL A 175 -9.46 5.01 22.23
CA VAL A 175 -8.46 3.93 22.32
C VAL A 175 -7.09 4.49 21.95
N PRO A 176 -6.10 4.46 22.87
CA PRO A 176 -4.73 4.85 22.57
C PRO A 176 -4.15 4.05 21.40
N GLY A 177 -3.42 4.71 20.50
CA GLY A 177 -2.75 4.08 19.36
C GLY A 177 -3.52 4.16 18.04
N LEU A 178 -4.84 4.41 18.03
CA LEU A 178 -5.56 4.67 16.78
C LEU A 178 -5.34 6.12 16.30
N PRO A 179 -5.23 6.35 14.99
CA PRO A 179 -5.12 7.70 14.45
C PRO A 179 -6.34 8.51 14.87
N ARG A 180 -6.06 9.71 15.43
CA ARG A 180 -7.08 10.70 15.73
C ARG A 180 -7.55 11.27 14.40
N VAL A 181 -8.84 11.15 14.11
CA VAL A 181 -9.42 11.97 13.05
C VAL A 181 -9.47 13.38 13.63
N ASP A 182 -8.48 14.21 13.30
CA ASP A 182 -8.47 15.60 13.73
C ASP A 182 -9.75 16.25 13.22
N SER A 183 -10.63 16.63 14.14
CA SER A 183 -11.58 17.69 13.85
C SER A 183 -10.76 18.88 13.40
N ARG A 184 -11.07 19.50 12.26
CA ARG A 184 -10.40 20.73 11.81
C ARG A 184 -10.40 21.76 12.96
N GLY A 185 -9.29 21.88 13.68
CA GLY A 185 -9.17 22.69 14.90
C GLY A 185 -8.23 22.06 15.94
N ALA A 186 -7.32 22.89 16.47
CA ALA A 186 -6.19 22.52 17.33
C ALA A 186 -6.51 21.45 18.40
N ALA A 187 -5.74 20.35 18.38
CA ALA A 187 -5.93 19.20 19.25
C ALA A 187 -4.80 19.11 20.31
N GLU A 188 -4.99 19.77 21.44
CA GLU A 188 -4.30 19.38 22.69
C GLU A 188 -5.30 18.72 23.65
N GLY A 189 -4.95 17.52 24.11
CA GLY A 189 -5.49 16.94 25.36
C GLY A 189 -6.89 16.33 25.37
N ARG A 190 -7.56 16.07 24.23
CA ARG A 190 -8.88 15.39 24.25
C ARG A 190 -8.78 13.88 24.03
N GLU A 191 -9.33 13.11 24.96
CA GLU A 191 -9.68 11.69 24.78
C GLU A 191 -10.95 11.62 23.90
N ALA A 192 -10.81 11.35 22.61
CA ALA A 192 -11.95 11.21 21.69
C ALA A 192 -11.94 9.84 20.99
N PRO A 193 -13.11 9.20 20.78
CA PRO A 193 -13.21 7.95 20.03
C PRO A 193 -12.78 8.15 18.58
N SER A 194 -12.15 7.13 17.98
CA SER A 194 -11.83 7.16 16.56
C SER A 194 -13.13 7.06 15.76
N LEU A 195 -13.46 8.11 15.00
CA LEU A 195 -14.67 8.14 14.14
C LEU A 195 -14.67 7.01 13.09
N LEU A 196 -13.49 6.47 12.75
CA LEU A 196 -13.37 5.34 11.83
C LEU A 196 -13.98 4.05 12.40
N PHE A 197 -13.88 3.84 13.70
CA PHE A 197 -14.39 2.63 14.35
C PHE A 197 -15.61 2.85 15.23
N PHE A 198 -15.96 4.11 15.50
CA PHE A 198 -17.14 4.46 16.28
C PHE A 198 -18.40 3.81 15.68
N ASP A 199 -19.20 3.15 16.52
CA ASP A 199 -20.50 2.58 16.16
C ASP A 199 -20.47 1.72 14.86
N LEU A 200 -19.44 0.87 14.71
CA LEU A 200 -19.40 -0.11 13.63
C LEU A 200 -20.49 -1.19 13.84
N PRO A 201 -21.32 -1.45 12.83
CA PRO A 201 -22.43 -2.39 12.95
C PRO A 201 -21.95 -3.81 13.25
N GLY A 202 -22.62 -4.47 14.20
CA GLY A 202 -22.40 -5.87 14.53
C GLY A 202 -23.52 -6.79 14.01
N PRO A 203 -23.47 -8.09 14.33
CA PRO A 203 -24.49 -9.08 13.94
C PRO A 203 -25.92 -8.72 14.34
N ARG A 204 -26.10 -7.94 15.42
CA ARG A 204 -27.41 -7.49 15.91
C ARG A 204 -27.96 -6.29 15.12
N ASP A 205 -27.13 -5.61 14.33
CA ASP A 205 -27.49 -4.41 13.57
C ASP A 205 -27.83 -4.74 12.11
N ALA A 206 -28.28 -5.96 11.82
CA ALA A 206 -28.62 -6.40 10.47
C ALA A 206 -29.64 -5.48 9.77
N THR A 207 -30.51 -4.82 10.55
CA THR A 207 -31.55 -3.89 10.08
C THR A 207 -31.07 -2.45 9.84
N ARG A 208 -29.81 -2.13 10.15
CA ARG A 208 -29.23 -0.80 9.91
C ARG A 208 -29.20 -0.50 8.41
N SER A 209 -29.39 0.77 8.05
CA SER A 209 -29.42 1.21 6.66
C SER A 209 -28.13 0.87 5.92
N SER A 210 -28.25 0.29 4.73
CA SER A 210 -27.09 -0.06 3.90
C SER A 210 -26.32 1.17 3.44
N ASN A 211 -24.99 1.09 3.45
CA ASN A 211 -24.12 2.11 2.89
C ASN A 211 -24.12 2.10 1.35
N VAL A 212 -23.43 3.05 0.73
CA VAL A 212 -23.38 3.18 -0.75
C VAL A 212 -22.77 1.95 -1.42
N ALA A 213 -21.71 1.37 -0.85
CA ALA A 213 -21.04 0.20 -1.43
C ALA A 213 -21.94 -1.05 -1.35
N GLU A 214 -22.64 -1.25 -0.23
CA GLU A 214 -23.62 -2.34 -0.07
C GLU A 214 -24.76 -2.21 -1.09
N LYS A 215 -25.31 -1.00 -1.27
CA LYS A 215 -26.34 -0.74 -2.29
C LYS A 215 -25.87 -1.04 -3.71
N ALA A 216 -24.61 -0.72 -4.02
CA ALA A 216 -24.02 -1.06 -5.32
C ALA A 216 -23.90 -2.57 -5.50
N LEU A 217 -23.37 -3.29 -4.51
CA LEU A 217 -23.21 -4.74 -4.58
C LEU A 217 -24.55 -5.48 -4.69
N ASP A 218 -25.60 -5.00 -4.03
CA ASP A 218 -26.96 -5.57 -4.13
C ASP A 218 -27.62 -5.29 -5.49
N LYS A 219 -27.37 -4.10 -6.04
CA LYS A 219 -27.89 -3.72 -7.36
C LYS A 219 -27.22 -4.52 -8.47
N TRP A 220 -25.94 -4.87 -8.30
CA TRP A 220 -25.12 -5.52 -9.32
C TRP A 220 -24.46 -6.80 -8.77
N PRO A 221 -25.19 -7.93 -8.73
CA PRO A 221 -24.70 -9.19 -8.17
C PRO A 221 -23.60 -9.86 -9.02
N GLY A 222 -23.30 -9.36 -10.22
CA GLY A 222 -22.14 -9.76 -11.04
C GLY A 222 -20.84 -9.10 -10.60
N LEU A 223 -20.92 -7.90 -10.01
CA LEU A 223 -19.79 -6.99 -9.81
C LEU A 223 -18.63 -7.60 -9.02
N ARG A 224 -17.48 -7.82 -9.68
CA ARG A 224 -16.24 -8.33 -9.05
C ARG A 224 -15.25 -7.24 -8.71
N HIS A 225 -15.49 -6.02 -9.17
CA HIS A 225 -14.60 -4.88 -8.94
C HIS A 225 -15.40 -3.61 -8.66
N LEU A 226 -15.12 -2.94 -7.55
CA LEU A 226 -15.79 -1.69 -7.17
C LEU A 226 -14.76 -0.70 -6.60
N PRO A 227 -14.13 0.14 -7.44
CA PRO A 227 -13.25 1.19 -6.96
C PRO A 227 -14.05 2.28 -6.24
N LEU A 228 -13.50 2.80 -5.14
CA LEU A 228 -14.09 3.91 -4.37
C LEU A 228 -13.29 5.19 -4.61
N PHE A 229 -13.89 6.11 -5.36
CA PHE A 229 -13.29 7.41 -5.68
C PHE A 229 -13.74 8.51 -4.70
N GLY A 230 -12.88 9.50 -4.50
CA GLY A 230 -13.21 10.72 -3.79
C GLY A 230 -12.00 11.42 -3.19
N VAL A 231 -12.22 12.64 -2.71
CA VAL A 231 -11.18 13.44 -2.03
C VAL A 231 -10.88 12.90 -0.62
N SER A 232 -9.79 13.33 -0.01
CA SER A 232 -9.49 12.99 1.39
C SER A 232 -10.61 13.48 2.30
N GLY A 233 -10.97 12.66 3.31
CA GLY A 233 -12.03 12.97 4.27
C GLY A 233 -13.47 12.76 3.80
N CYS A 234 -13.72 12.28 2.56
CA CYS A 234 -15.09 12.02 2.09
C CYS A 234 -15.71 10.68 2.59
N GLY A 235 -15.03 9.96 3.49
CA GLY A 235 -15.56 8.76 4.14
C GLY A 235 -15.30 7.42 3.42
N LYS A 236 -14.32 7.34 2.51
CA LYS A 236 -13.97 6.09 1.79
C LYS A 236 -13.56 4.96 2.74
N THR A 237 -12.54 5.20 3.57
CA THR A 237 -12.06 4.26 4.60
C THR A 237 -13.20 3.83 5.52
N ARG A 238 -14.00 4.78 6.03
CA ARG A 238 -15.16 4.47 6.87
C ARG A 238 -16.18 3.56 6.15
N THR A 239 -16.43 3.80 4.87
CA THR A 239 -17.34 2.96 4.06
C THR A 239 -16.81 1.53 3.93
N LEU A 240 -15.50 1.35 3.71
CA LEU A 240 -14.84 0.04 3.68
C LEU A 240 -14.93 -0.69 5.02
N LEU A 241 -14.65 0.02 6.13
CA LEU A 241 -14.75 -0.55 7.48
C LEU A 241 -16.20 -0.92 7.84
N GLU A 242 -17.19 -0.09 7.49
CA GLU A 242 -18.60 -0.43 7.71
C GLU A 242 -19.01 -1.69 6.95
N LEU A 243 -18.63 -1.79 5.67
CA LEU A 243 -18.90 -2.97 4.85
C LEU A 243 -18.26 -4.22 5.46
N LEU A 244 -16.95 -4.19 5.75
CA LEU A 244 -16.21 -5.32 6.30
C LEU A 244 -16.61 -5.68 7.73
N SER A 245 -17.22 -4.76 8.48
CA SER A 245 -17.77 -5.11 9.79
C SER A 245 -18.97 -6.04 9.68
N ARG A 246 -19.64 -6.05 8.52
CA ARG A 246 -20.87 -6.81 8.26
C ARG A 246 -20.66 -8.03 7.39
N THR A 247 -19.59 -8.09 6.60
CA THR A 247 -19.25 -9.22 5.73
C THR A 247 -17.81 -9.67 5.90
N TRP A 248 -17.52 -10.92 5.59
CA TRP A 248 -16.15 -11.43 5.61
C TRP A 248 -15.33 -10.88 4.45
N GLY A 249 -14.06 -10.59 4.72
CA GLY A 249 -13.16 -10.02 3.73
C GLY A 249 -11.81 -9.63 4.33
N PHE A 250 -10.91 -9.17 3.47
CA PHE A 250 -9.62 -8.63 3.87
C PHE A 250 -9.58 -7.12 3.76
N TYR A 251 -9.03 -6.47 4.78
CA TYR A 251 -8.67 -5.06 4.76
C TYR A 251 -7.16 -4.94 4.65
N PHE A 252 -6.71 -4.29 3.59
CA PHE A 252 -5.33 -3.88 3.40
C PHE A 252 -5.26 -2.37 3.36
N ASN A 253 -4.21 -1.81 3.96
CA ASN A 253 -3.86 -0.40 3.81
C ASN A 253 -2.49 -0.33 3.13
N ALA A 254 -2.38 0.47 2.07
CA ALA A 254 -1.12 0.68 1.36
C ALA A 254 -0.24 1.79 1.96
N SER A 255 -0.76 2.55 2.93
CA SER A 255 -0.04 3.58 3.68
C SER A 255 0.45 3.00 5.01
N SER A 256 1.73 3.18 5.33
CA SER A 256 2.34 2.70 6.60
C SER A 256 1.98 3.55 7.82
N ASP A 257 1.56 4.80 7.62
CA ASP A 257 1.37 5.77 8.71
C ASP A 257 -0.07 5.82 9.26
N ASP A 258 -0.91 4.85 8.89
CA ASP A 258 -2.34 4.85 9.16
C ASP A 258 -2.81 3.53 9.84
N ILE A 259 -4.11 3.28 9.87
CA ILE A 259 -4.71 2.03 10.30
C ILE A 259 -4.36 0.86 9.38
N GLY A 260 -4.33 -0.36 9.90
CA GLY A 260 -4.07 -1.54 9.09
C GLY A 260 -2.68 -2.11 9.31
N SER A 261 -2.51 -3.36 8.89
CA SER A 261 -1.26 -4.08 9.06
C SER A 261 -0.19 -3.61 8.08
N ASP A 262 1.07 -3.70 8.47
CA ASP A 262 2.24 -3.36 7.66
C ASP A 262 2.59 -4.43 6.61
N ASP A 263 1.73 -5.42 6.39
CA ASP A 263 2.00 -6.53 5.48
C ASP A 263 2.13 -6.11 4.00
N ILE A 264 1.52 -5.01 3.57
CA ILE A 264 1.85 -4.38 2.28
C ILE A 264 3.22 -3.68 2.35
N GLN A 265 3.56 -3.02 3.46
CA GLN A 265 4.88 -2.40 3.64
C GLN A 265 5.99 -3.46 3.55
N VAL A 266 5.77 -4.68 4.05
CA VAL A 266 6.69 -5.82 3.88
C VAL A 266 6.98 -6.11 2.40
N ILE A 267 6.01 -5.95 1.50
CA ILE A 267 6.25 -6.07 0.05
C ILE A 267 7.17 -4.95 -0.45
N ILE A 268 6.90 -3.70 -0.04
CA ILE A 268 7.68 -2.52 -0.43
C ILE A 268 9.13 -2.64 0.09
N ASP A 269 9.30 -3.09 1.32
CA ASP A 269 10.60 -3.33 1.95
C ASP A 269 11.35 -4.46 1.24
N ALA A 270 10.67 -5.55 0.89
CA ALA A 270 11.26 -6.67 0.15
C ALA A 270 11.82 -6.24 -1.21
N LEU A 271 11.08 -5.39 -1.94
CA LEU A 271 11.54 -4.81 -3.21
C LEU A 271 12.78 -3.95 -3.02
N SER A 272 12.81 -3.15 -1.97
CA SER A 272 13.90 -2.23 -1.65
C SER A 272 15.15 -2.96 -1.17
N ALA A 273 14.98 -3.99 -0.35
CA ALA A 273 16.07 -4.79 0.22
C ALA A 273 16.63 -5.84 -0.75
N ASN A 274 15.82 -6.34 -1.68
CA ASN A 274 16.21 -7.40 -2.62
C ASN A 274 15.98 -6.99 -4.09
N PRO A 275 16.55 -5.85 -4.56
CA PRO A 275 16.27 -5.36 -5.91
C PRO A 275 16.71 -6.37 -6.98
N ALA A 276 17.85 -7.05 -6.80
CA ALA A 276 18.32 -8.07 -7.75
C ALA A 276 17.39 -9.30 -7.85
N THR A 277 16.54 -9.53 -6.85
CA THR A 277 15.57 -10.62 -6.82
C THR A 277 14.30 -10.29 -7.58
N TYR A 278 13.80 -9.07 -7.42
CA TYR A 278 12.49 -8.65 -7.91
C TYR A 278 12.53 -7.81 -9.18
N LEU A 279 13.70 -7.22 -9.48
CA LEU A 279 13.89 -6.27 -10.55
C LEU A 279 14.92 -6.80 -11.54
N SER A 280 14.48 -6.92 -12.78
CA SER A 280 15.29 -7.29 -13.93
C SER A 280 14.85 -6.50 -15.16
N SER A 281 15.59 -6.65 -16.27
CA SER A 281 15.14 -6.15 -17.58
C SER A 281 13.89 -6.88 -18.09
N ASP A 282 13.61 -8.08 -17.58
CA ASP A 282 12.41 -8.85 -17.91
C ASP A 282 11.21 -8.36 -17.10
N ARG A 283 10.30 -7.67 -17.79
CA ARG A 283 9.13 -7.02 -17.19
C ARG A 283 8.05 -8.01 -16.80
N GLU A 284 7.90 -9.10 -17.55
CA GLU A 284 6.94 -10.14 -17.22
C GLU A 284 7.40 -10.87 -15.96
N HIS A 285 8.69 -11.17 -15.89
CA HIS A 285 9.29 -11.73 -14.68
C HIS A 285 9.10 -10.83 -13.45
N ASN A 286 9.32 -9.53 -13.56
CA ASN A 286 9.09 -8.59 -12.46
C ASN A 286 7.60 -8.57 -12.04
N ARG A 287 6.68 -8.57 -13.02
CA ARG A 287 5.23 -8.59 -12.78
C ARG A 287 4.83 -9.87 -12.06
N ASP A 288 5.38 -11.01 -12.47
CA ASP A 288 5.07 -12.30 -11.88
C ASP A 288 5.64 -12.44 -10.47
N ASN A 289 6.87 -11.97 -10.22
CA ASN A 289 7.40 -11.93 -8.86
C ASN A 289 6.50 -11.11 -7.91
N MET A 290 5.94 -10.00 -8.38
CA MET A 290 4.97 -9.22 -7.60
C MET A 290 3.66 -9.96 -7.37
N ARG A 291 3.14 -10.64 -8.40
CA ARG A 291 1.94 -11.47 -8.26
C ARG A 291 2.16 -12.58 -7.24
N TYR A 292 3.29 -13.29 -7.31
CA TYR A 292 3.62 -14.38 -6.41
C TYR A 292 3.78 -13.90 -4.96
N LEU A 293 4.46 -12.77 -4.75
CA LEU A 293 4.61 -12.19 -3.42
C LEU A 293 3.25 -11.74 -2.85
N THR A 294 2.38 -11.17 -3.69
CA THR A 294 1.01 -10.79 -3.32
C THR A 294 0.14 -12.02 -3.01
N CYS A 295 0.30 -13.13 -3.73
CA CYS A 295 -0.35 -14.40 -3.38
C CYS A 295 0.15 -14.93 -2.03
N GLY A 296 1.45 -14.81 -1.73
CA GLY A 296 1.99 -15.12 -0.40
C GLY A 296 1.35 -14.29 0.72
N LEU A 297 1.08 -13.01 0.46
CA LEU A 297 0.35 -12.11 1.36
C LEU A 297 -1.09 -12.59 1.60
N LEU A 298 -1.81 -12.89 0.52
CA LEU A 298 -3.18 -13.42 0.61
C LEU A 298 -3.21 -14.77 1.35
N TYR A 299 -2.23 -15.63 1.10
CA TYR A 299 -2.09 -16.91 1.79
C TYR A 299 -1.84 -16.73 3.29
N ALA A 300 -1.01 -15.77 3.71
CA ALA A 300 -0.80 -15.44 5.13
C ALA A 300 -2.12 -15.03 5.81
N ARG A 301 -2.89 -14.14 5.18
CA ARG A 301 -4.22 -13.70 5.67
C ARG A 301 -5.19 -14.87 5.78
N LEU A 302 -5.18 -15.78 4.79
CA LEU A 302 -6.00 -16.98 4.77
C LEU A 302 -5.63 -17.98 5.88
N LEU A 303 -4.34 -18.19 6.15
CA LEU A 303 -3.86 -19.02 7.25
C LEU A 303 -4.30 -18.50 8.61
N ILE A 304 -4.20 -17.19 8.83
CA ILE A 304 -4.63 -16.55 10.09
C ILE A 304 -6.15 -16.68 10.23
N LEU A 305 -6.91 -16.44 9.16
CA LEU A 305 -8.36 -16.60 9.19
C LEU A 305 -8.75 -18.05 9.48
N ASP A 306 -8.18 -19.03 8.78
CA ASP A 306 -8.39 -20.46 9.03
C ASP A 306 -8.08 -20.84 10.48
N TYR A 307 -6.94 -20.39 11.02
CA TYR A 307 -6.62 -20.61 12.43
C TYR A 307 -7.73 -20.06 13.34
N CYS A 308 -8.13 -18.81 13.13
CA CYS A 308 -9.15 -18.16 13.96
C CYS A 308 -10.51 -18.85 13.88
N LEU A 309 -10.91 -19.32 12.69
CA LEU A 309 -12.15 -20.07 12.49
C LEU A 309 -12.12 -21.43 13.21
N ASN A 310 -10.94 -22.03 13.40
CA ASN A 310 -10.77 -23.33 14.06
C ASN A 310 -10.51 -23.24 15.57
N VAL A 311 -10.34 -22.05 16.16
CA VAL A 311 -10.24 -21.90 17.62
C VAL A 311 -11.58 -22.29 18.28
N PRO A 312 -11.58 -23.11 19.35
CA PRO A 312 -12.81 -23.47 20.07
C PRO A 312 -13.58 -22.25 20.59
N GLY A 313 -14.90 -22.21 20.32
CA GLY A 313 -15.78 -21.09 20.67
C GLY A 313 -15.80 -19.95 19.65
N SER A 314 -15.10 -20.09 18.52
CA SER A 314 -15.04 -19.05 17.48
C SER A 314 -16.41 -18.74 16.85
N THR A 315 -17.34 -19.69 16.81
CA THR A 315 -18.70 -19.48 16.30
C THR A 315 -19.51 -18.49 17.13
N ASP A 316 -19.19 -18.36 18.41
CA ASP A 316 -19.94 -17.54 19.37
C ASP A 316 -19.36 -16.12 19.49
N THR A 317 -18.06 -15.97 19.26
CA THR A 317 -17.29 -14.78 19.67
C THR A 317 -16.45 -14.15 18.56
N PHE A 318 -16.32 -14.81 17.40
CA PHE A 318 -15.50 -14.32 16.28
C PHE A 318 -16.36 -14.16 15.02
N ASP A 319 -16.83 -12.91 14.85
CA ASP A 319 -17.62 -12.45 13.72
C ASP A 319 -16.79 -11.58 12.75
N SER A 320 -17.42 -11.15 11.64
CA SER A 320 -16.79 -10.28 10.63
C SER A 320 -16.27 -8.97 11.22
N ARG A 321 -16.98 -8.39 12.20
CA ARG A 321 -16.57 -7.15 12.88
C ARG A 321 -15.29 -7.37 13.69
N ARG A 322 -15.21 -8.48 14.42
CA ARG A 322 -14.01 -8.86 15.18
C ARG A 322 -12.83 -9.10 14.25
N TRP A 323 -13.08 -9.77 13.13
CA TRP A 323 -12.09 -10.02 12.10
C TRP A 323 -11.59 -8.72 11.45
N LEU A 324 -12.48 -7.79 11.12
CA LEU A 324 -12.09 -6.46 10.65
C LEU A 324 -11.19 -5.73 11.65
N LEU A 325 -11.59 -5.71 12.94
CA LEU A 325 -10.84 -5.01 13.97
C LEU A 325 -9.43 -5.57 14.14
N LEU A 326 -9.26 -6.90 14.03
CA LEU A 326 -7.93 -7.51 14.05
C LEU A 326 -7.04 -6.95 12.92
N GLN A 327 -7.61 -6.74 11.73
CA GLN A 327 -6.89 -6.30 10.53
C GLN A 327 -6.62 -4.79 10.48
N ALA A 328 -7.56 -3.97 10.94
CA ALA A 328 -7.53 -2.51 10.80
C ALA A 328 -7.01 -1.80 12.05
N ALA A 329 -7.24 -2.34 13.26
CA ALA A 329 -6.79 -1.71 14.50
C ALA A 329 -5.43 -2.25 14.99
N THR A 330 -4.54 -2.63 14.07
CA THR A 330 -3.19 -3.13 14.34
C THR A 330 -2.31 -2.19 15.15
N PRO A 331 -2.43 -0.84 15.13
CA PRO A 331 -1.70 -0.01 16.09
C PRO A 331 -2.04 -0.28 17.57
N VAL A 332 -3.20 -0.90 17.83
CA VAL A 332 -3.67 -1.30 19.17
C VAL A 332 -3.40 -2.77 19.45
N PHE A 333 -3.15 -3.55 18.41
CA PHE A 333 -3.09 -5.00 18.44
C PHE A 333 -1.72 -5.53 18.00
N ASN A 334 -1.46 -6.81 18.23
CA ASN A 334 -0.29 -7.42 17.61
C ASN A 334 -0.54 -7.57 16.11
N ASP A 335 0.35 -7.00 15.29
CA ASP A 335 0.33 -7.20 13.84
C ASP A 335 0.80 -8.61 13.48
N VAL A 336 -0.10 -9.57 13.68
CA VAL A 336 0.07 -10.98 13.32
C VAL A 336 0.20 -11.18 11.82
N PHE A 337 -0.29 -10.25 11.00
CA PHE A 337 -0.36 -10.37 9.56
C PHE A 337 0.99 -10.08 8.93
N ALA A 338 1.56 -8.93 9.24
CA ALA A 338 2.93 -8.61 8.83
C ALA A 338 3.92 -9.61 9.42
N ALA A 339 3.72 -10.05 10.67
CA ALA A 339 4.57 -11.06 11.31
C ALA A 339 4.59 -12.41 10.58
N LEU A 340 3.42 -12.96 10.23
CA LEU A 340 3.36 -14.22 9.46
C LEU A 340 3.84 -14.01 8.03
N PHE A 341 3.41 -12.93 7.39
CA PHE A 341 3.76 -12.67 6.00
C PHE A 341 5.26 -12.49 5.81
N ARG A 342 5.99 -11.82 6.72
CA ARG A 342 7.47 -11.74 6.67
C ARG A 342 8.12 -13.11 6.58
N ARG A 343 7.69 -14.07 7.40
CA ARG A 343 8.23 -15.45 7.37
C ARG A 343 7.96 -16.17 6.05
N ILE A 344 6.81 -15.88 5.43
CA ILE A 344 6.44 -16.43 4.12
C ILE A 344 7.21 -15.71 3.01
N ALA A 345 7.37 -14.40 3.09
CA ALA A 345 8.13 -13.56 2.16
C ALA A 345 9.59 -14.00 2.06
N ASP A 346 10.20 -14.43 3.16
CA ASP A 346 11.56 -14.99 3.19
C ASP A 346 11.75 -16.17 2.20
N LEU A 347 10.70 -16.96 1.94
CA LEU A 347 10.74 -18.05 0.95
C LEU A 347 10.82 -17.57 -0.50
N PHE A 348 10.57 -16.29 -0.76
CA PHE A 348 10.71 -15.67 -2.07
C PHE A 348 12.06 -14.96 -2.24
N HIS A 349 12.81 -14.70 -1.17
CA HIS A 349 14.06 -13.95 -1.22
C HIS A 349 15.28 -14.83 -1.50
N GLY A 350 15.19 -16.14 -1.24
CA GLY A 350 16.30 -17.09 -1.36
C GLY A 350 16.75 -17.47 -2.78
N ALA A 351 17.68 -18.42 -2.88
CA ALA A 351 18.17 -18.94 -4.16
C ALA A 351 17.09 -19.72 -4.95
N SER A 352 16.13 -20.30 -4.23
CA SER A 352 14.90 -20.88 -4.77
C SER A 352 13.69 -20.09 -4.28
N THR A 353 12.59 -20.18 -5.01
CA THR A 353 11.36 -19.43 -4.71
C THR A 353 10.13 -20.33 -4.73
N LEU A 354 9.05 -19.90 -4.08
CA LEU A 354 7.72 -20.49 -4.27
C LEU A 354 7.23 -20.31 -5.71
N GLY A 355 7.59 -19.19 -6.36
CA GLY A 355 7.23 -18.90 -7.75
C GLY A 355 5.73 -19.03 -7.99
N SER A 356 5.35 -19.60 -9.13
CA SER A 356 3.96 -19.84 -9.53
C SER A 356 3.18 -20.76 -8.59
N ARG A 357 3.85 -21.66 -7.86
CA ARG A 357 3.19 -22.65 -6.99
C ARG A 357 2.34 -22.00 -5.90
N ILE A 358 2.70 -20.80 -5.44
CA ILE A 358 1.91 -20.11 -4.43
C ILE A 358 0.51 -19.74 -4.90
N ILE A 359 0.29 -19.59 -6.22
CA ILE A 359 -1.03 -19.24 -6.77
C ILE A 359 -2.04 -20.35 -6.44
N ASP A 360 -1.74 -21.58 -6.85
CA ASP A 360 -2.62 -22.73 -6.64
C ASP A 360 -2.82 -23.02 -5.14
N ILE A 361 -1.76 -22.89 -4.34
CA ILE A 361 -1.80 -23.05 -2.88
C ILE A 361 -2.73 -22.01 -2.25
N THR A 362 -2.64 -20.75 -2.68
CA THR A 362 -3.49 -19.66 -2.20
C THR A 362 -4.94 -19.89 -2.57
N GLN A 363 -5.22 -20.29 -3.82
CA GLN A 363 -6.58 -20.55 -4.30
C GLN A 363 -7.22 -21.75 -3.60
N CYS A 364 -6.48 -22.84 -3.38
CA CYS A 364 -6.94 -23.99 -2.61
C CYS A 364 -7.27 -23.59 -1.16
N MET A 365 -6.42 -22.78 -0.54
CA MET A 365 -6.65 -22.25 0.81
C MET A 365 -7.85 -21.30 0.85
N PHE A 366 -8.05 -20.49 -0.18
CA PHE A 366 -9.22 -19.62 -0.32
C PHE A 366 -10.51 -20.43 -0.36
N ASP A 367 -10.58 -21.45 -1.22
CA ASP A 367 -11.75 -22.33 -1.31
C ASP A 367 -12.02 -23.06 0.02
N LYS A 368 -10.98 -23.53 0.72
CA LYS A 368 -11.10 -24.12 2.08
C LYS A 368 -11.71 -23.13 3.08
N VAL A 369 -11.21 -21.90 3.13
CA VAL A 369 -11.72 -20.87 4.04
C VAL A 369 -13.15 -20.49 3.70
N GLN A 370 -13.47 -20.32 2.41
CA GLN A 370 -14.85 -20.04 1.98
C GLN A 370 -15.83 -21.14 2.38
N GLN A 371 -15.43 -22.41 2.29
CA GLN A 371 -16.24 -23.54 2.78
C GLN A 371 -16.51 -23.43 4.28
N GLN A 372 -15.53 -23.03 5.10
CA GLN A 372 -15.73 -22.84 6.55
C GLN A 372 -16.61 -21.64 6.89
N LEU A 373 -16.60 -20.61 6.04
CA LEU A 373 -17.47 -19.46 6.17
C LEU A 373 -18.91 -19.76 5.71
N HIS A 374 -19.11 -20.79 4.88
CA HIS A 374 -20.42 -21.24 4.40
C HIS A 374 -21.27 -21.76 5.56
N GLY A 375 -22.10 -20.87 6.13
CA GLY A 375 -22.93 -21.15 7.31
C GLY A 375 -22.58 -20.33 8.56
N ARG A 376 -21.53 -19.50 8.50
CA ARG A 376 -21.29 -18.51 9.56
C ARG A 376 -22.27 -17.35 9.45
N PRO A 377 -22.90 -16.90 10.56
CA PRO A 377 -23.73 -15.71 10.55
C PRO A 377 -22.93 -14.50 10.08
N THR A 378 -23.52 -13.69 9.20
CA THR A 378 -23.00 -12.36 8.84
C THR A 378 -24.06 -11.33 9.15
N ALA A 379 -23.64 -10.10 9.47
CA ALA A 379 -24.58 -8.98 9.57
C ALA A 379 -24.93 -8.39 8.20
N SER A 380 -24.40 -8.98 7.13
CA SER A 380 -24.48 -8.45 5.77
C SER A 380 -25.94 -8.34 5.34
N PRO A 381 -26.39 -7.15 4.89
CA PRO A 381 -27.72 -6.98 4.32
C PRO A 381 -27.76 -7.47 2.87
N LEU A 382 -26.61 -7.88 2.30
CA LEU A 382 -26.50 -8.27 0.91
C LEU A 382 -27.31 -9.53 0.62
N ARG A 383 -28.06 -9.50 -0.49
CA ARG A 383 -28.83 -10.64 -0.99
C ARG A 383 -27.94 -11.85 -1.28
N GLN A 384 -26.72 -11.58 -1.74
CA GLN A 384 -25.69 -12.58 -1.99
C GLN A 384 -24.41 -12.13 -1.28
N PRO A 385 -24.08 -12.72 -0.12
CA PRO A 385 -22.82 -12.43 0.58
C PRO A 385 -21.62 -12.69 -0.33
N ARG A 386 -20.64 -11.79 -0.27
CA ARG A 386 -19.40 -11.89 -1.04
C ARG A 386 -18.21 -11.63 -0.14
N PHE A 387 -17.10 -12.28 -0.46
CA PHE A 387 -15.84 -12.00 0.19
C PHE A 387 -15.23 -10.71 -0.36
N ILE A 388 -14.95 -9.74 0.50
CA ILE A 388 -14.46 -8.42 0.05
C ILE A 388 -12.94 -8.37 0.18
N LEU A 389 -12.23 -7.87 -0.85
CA LEU A 389 -10.80 -7.54 -0.78
C LEU A 389 -10.66 -6.03 -0.91
N ALA A 390 -10.57 -5.33 0.23
CA ALA A 390 -10.42 -3.89 0.27
C ALA A 390 -8.93 -3.50 0.27
N LEU A 391 -8.51 -2.67 -0.68
CA LEU A 391 -7.18 -2.08 -0.74
C LEU A 391 -7.31 -0.57 -0.55
N ASP A 392 -7.15 -0.10 0.69
CA ASP A 392 -7.26 1.31 1.03
C ASP A 392 -5.96 2.07 0.79
N GLU A 393 -6.07 3.38 0.63
CA GLU A 393 -4.96 4.29 0.30
C GLU A 393 -4.07 3.80 -0.87
N ALA A 394 -4.67 3.11 -1.85
CA ALA A 394 -3.98 2.44 -2.95
C ALA A 394 -3.10 3.38 -3.81
N GLN A 395 -3.34 4.70 -3.77
CA GLN A 395 -2.46 5.69 -4.40
C GLN A 395 -1.05 5.72 -3.79
N ALA A 396 -0.87 5.27 -2.54
CA ALA A 396 0.44 5.18 -1.90
C ALA A 396 1.36 4.19 -2.64
N LEU A 397 0.81 3.12 -3.21
CA LEU A 397 1.56 2.15 -4.03
C LEU A 397 2.12 2.77 -5.32
N SER A 398 1.53 3.85 -5.81
CA SER A 398 2.01 4.54 -7.02
C SER A 398 3.23 5.43 -6.74
N ARG A 399 3.49 5.76 -5.47
CA ARG A 399 4.67 6.52 -5.04
C ARG A 399 5.92 5.66 -5.01
N HIS A 400 5.75 4.38 -4.67
CA HIS A 400 6.82 3.43 -4.38
C HIS A 400 7.20 2.56 -5.59
N SER A 401 7.46 3.12 -6.78
CA SER A 401 8.11 2.36 -7.87
C SER A 401 8.27 3.11 -9.20
N LYS A 402 8.43 4.43 -9.22
CA LYS A 402 8.61 5.15 -10.50
C LYS A 402 9.89 4.66 -11.21
N GLY A 403 9.72 3.76 -12.18
CA GLY A 403 10.78 3.20 -13.02
C GLY A 403 10.95 1.67 -13.01
N PHE A 404 10.30 0.93 -12.10
CA PHE A 404 10.53 -0.53 -11.95
C PHE A 404 9.63 -1.42 -12.83
N PHE A 405 8.49 -0.89 -13.23
CA PHE A 405 7.56 -1.52 -14.16
C PHE A 405 7.31 -0.49 -15.25
N THR A 406 7.26 -0.89 -16.52
CA THR A 406 6.92 0.02 -17.62
C THR A 406 5.86 -0.59 -18.51
N ASP A 407 5.21 0.22 -19.34
CA ASP A 407 4.30 -0.25 -20.36
C ASP A 407 4.96 -1.10 -21.45
N SER A 408 4.16 -1.75 -22.31
CA SER A 408 4.67 -2.56 -23.42
C SER A 408 5.57 -1.75 -24.36
N SER A 409 5.34 -0.44 -24.47
CA SER A 409 6.20 0.48 -25.23
C SER A 409 7.50 0.89 -24.53
N GLY A 410 7.62 0.64 -23.21
CA GLY A 410 8.80 0.99 -22.41
C GLY A 410 8.97 2.48 -22.12
N LYS A 411 7.93 3.29 -22.32
CA LYS A 411 7.98 4.76 -22.23
C LYS A 411 7.40 5.30 -20.94
N GLU A 412 6.44 4.60 -20.32
CA GLU A 412 5.77 5.06 -19.11
C GLU A 412 6.00 4.10 -17.94
N ALA A 413 6.38 4.65 -16.78
CA ALA A 413 6.51 3.90 -15.54
C ALA A 413 5.11 3.46 -15.04
N ARG A 414 4.96 2.17 -14.71
CA ARG A 414 3.75 1.57 -14.12
C ARG A 414 3.92 1.39 -12.62
N ALA A 415 2.81 1.55 -11.90
CA ALA A 415 2.75 1.36 -10.45
C ALA A 415 2.63 -0.14 -10.08
N ILE A 416 3.22 -0.54 -8.94
CA ILE A 416 3.10 -1.89 -8.35
C ILE A 416 1.65 -2.29 -8.04
N VAL A 417 0.72 -1.35 -7.99
CA VAL A 417 -0.71 -1.60 -7.74
C VAL A 417 -1.33 -2.52 -8.80
N ALA A 418 -0.87 -2.49 -10.05
CA ALA A 418 -1.44 -3.31 -11.13
C ALA A 418 -1.25 -4.82 -10.91
N PRO A 419 -0.02 -5.34 -10.73
CA PRO A 419 0.19 -6.76 -10.45
C PRO A 419 -0.45 -7.20 -9.13
N MET A 420 -0.52 -6.33 -8.12
CA MET A 420 -1.20 -6.64 -6.86
C MET A 420 -2.72 -6.82 -7.05
N LEU A 421 -3.38 -5.88 -7.72
CA LEU A 421 -4.81 -5.99 -8.02
C LEU A 421 -5.11 -7.20 -8.92
N HIS A 422 -4.21 -7.55 -9.83
CA HIS A 422 -4.34 -8.77 -10.62
C HIS A 422 -4.33 -10.02 -9.73
N ALA A 423 -3.40 -10.12 -8.78
CA ALA A 423 -3.39 -11.23 -7.82
C ALA A 423 -4.67 -11.27 -6.96
N PHE A 424 -5.19 -10.11 -6.54
CA PHE A 424 -6.45 -10.01 -5.78
C PHE A 424 -7.64 -10.53 -6.61
N ARG A 425 -7.71 -10.16 -7.90
CA ARG A 425 -8.77 -10.59 -8.83
C ARG A 425 -8.72 -12.10 -9.12
N ARG A 426 -7.58 -12.75 -8.90
CA ARG A 426 -7.37 -14.19 -9.14
C ARG A 426 -7.22 -15.02 -7.87
N ILE A 427 -7.67 -14.50 -6.72
CA ILE A 427 -7.64 -15.22 -5.45
C ILE A 427 -8.45 -16.53 -5.48
N ALA A 428 -9.46 -16.61 -6.35
CA ALA A 428 -10.26 -17.82 -6.56
C ALA A 428 -9.97 -18.44 -7.94
N ASN A 429 -10.10 -19.77 -8.02
CA ASN A 429 -10.00 -20.50 -9.27
C ASN A 429 -11.11 -20.11 -10.26
N PRO A 430 -10.83 -20.07 -11.59
CA PRO A 430 -11.87 -20.03 -12.60
C PRO A 430 -12.84 -21.20 -12.41
N GLY A 431 -14.10 -20.90 -12.10
CA GLY A 431 -15.12 -21.91 -11.77
C GLY A 431 -15.41 -22.09 -10.28
N SER A 432 -14.69 -21.41 -9.38
CA SER A 432 -15.05 -21.38 -7.96
C SER A 432 -16.49 -20.83 -7.79
N PRO A 433 -17.35 -21.49 -6.98
CA PRO A 433 -18.72 -21.02 -6.75
C PRO A 433 -18.76 -19.78 -5.86
N TYR A 434 -17.65 -19.45 -5.20
CA TYR A 434 -17.57 -18.37 -4.22
C TYR A 434 -17.45 -17.00 -4.90
N LYS A 435 -18.28 -16.06 -4.44
CA LYS A 435 -18.32 -14.70 -4.95
C LYS A 435 -17.40 -13.82 -4.13
N PHE A 436 -16.63 -12.97 -4.80
CA PHE A 436 -15.77 -11.97 -4.17
C PHE A 436 -15.84 -10.63 -4.92
N CYS A 437 -15.37 -9.57 -4.27
CA CYS A 437 -15.27 -8.24 -4.88
C CYS A 437 -13.99 -7.54 -4.43
N VAL A 438 -13.20 -7.04 -5.38
CA VAL A 438 -11.98 -6.26 -5.12
C VAL A 438 -12.32 -4.77 -5.12
N MET A 439 -11.99 -4.06 -4.04
CA MET A 439 -12.34 -2.67 -3.80
C MET A 439 -11.10 -1.81 -3.49
N PRO A 440 -10.42 -1.26 -4.50
CA PRO A 440 -9.40 -0.26 -4.28
C PRO A 440 -10.04 1.09 -3.87
N SER A 441 -9.43 1.78 -2.91
CA SER A 441 -9.83 3.08 -2.40
C SER A 441 -8.61 3.99 -2.30
N GLY A 442 -8.81 5.30 -2.48
CA GLY A 442 -7.70 6.22 -2.51
C GLY A 442 -8.01 7.58 -3.10
N THR A 443 -7.24 8.59 -2.68
CA THR A 443 -7.41 9.96 -3.17
C THR A 443 -6.72 10.12 -4.52
N GLY A 444 -7.47 10.60 -5.53
CA GLY A 444 -6.95 10.78 -6.89
C GLY A 444 -6.83 9.49 -7.71
N LEU A 445 -7.32 8.35 -7.21
CA LEU A 445 -7.31 7.06 -7.91
C LEU A 445 -7.85 7.12 -9.35
N SER A 446 -8.86 7.96 -9.61
CA SER A 446 -9.44 8.11 -10.95
C SER A 446 -8.42 8.55 -12.02
N ARG A 447 -7.35 9.27 -11.64
CA ARG A 447 -6.25 9.64 -12.55
C ARG A 447 -5.29 8.47 -12.78
N TYR A 448 -5.03 7.68 -11.75
CA TYR A 448 -4.10 6.54 -11.79
C TYR A 448 -4.70 5.32 -12.49
N GLU A 449 -6.01 5.13 -12.39
CA GLU A 449 -6.71 4.04 -13.06
C GLU A 449 -6.76 4.23 -14.59
N LEU A 450 -6.75 5.49 -15.07
CA LEU A 450 -6.54 5.84 -16.47
C LEU A 450 -5.13 5.48 -16.99
N GLU A 451 -4.11 5.57 -16.14
CA GLU A 451 -2.73 5.15 -16.47
C GLU A 451 -2.60 3.60 -16.47
N LEU A 452 -3.28 2.92 -15.54
CA LEU A 452 -3.39 1.46 -15.50
C LEU A 452 -4.11 0.87 -16.73
N THR A 453 -5.04 1.63 -17.33
CA THR A 453 -5.89 1.19 -18.45
C THR A 453 -5.35 1.54 -19.84
N ARG A 454 -4.57 2.63 -20.00
CA ARG A 454 -3.93 2.99 -21.28
C ARG A 454 -2.95 1.93 -21.80
N GLY A 455 -2.32 1.21 -20.89
CA GLY A 455 -1.28 0.24 -21.20
C GLY A 455 -1.74 -1.16 -21.64
N SER A 456 -3.04 -1.47 -21.57
CA SER A 456 -3.60 -2.78 -21.97
C SER A 456 -4.33 -2.74 -23.31
N ALA A 457 -4.08 -1.69 -24.12
CA ALA A 457 -4.75 -1.48 -25.41
C ALA A 457 -3.79 -1.57 -26.62
N ALA A 458 -2.51 -1.90 -26.40
CA ALA A 458 -1.48 -1.74 -27.44
C ALA A 458 -0.84 -3.03 -27.96
N ASP A 459 -1.19 -4.22 -27.47
CA ASP A 459 -0.69 -5.48 -28.04
C ASP A 459 -1.85 -6.46 -28.28
N ASP A 460 -2.48 -6.31 -29.45
CA ASP A 460 -3.33 -7.33 -30.04
C ASP A 460 -2.46 -8.53 -30.46
N LYS A 461 -2.47 -9.57 -29.62
CA LYS A 461 -2.44 -11.00 -29.98
C LYS A 461 -2.83 -11.80 -28.74
N VAL A 462 -4.13 -11.81 -28.47
CA VAL A 462 -4.76 -12.45 -27.32
C VAL A 462 -4.97 -13.94 -27.65
N GLU A 463 -4.35 -14.83 -26.88
CA GLU A 463 -4.71 -16.26 -26.89
C GLU A 463 -6.06 -16.49 -26.17
N PRO A 464 -6.80 -17.58 -26.45
CA PRO A 464 -8.23 -17.69 -26.17
C PRO A 464 -8.67 -17.68 -24.70
N ASN A 465 -7.75 -17.54 -23.73
CA ASN A 465 -8.05 -17.56 -22.28
C ASN A 465 -8.07 -16.16 -21.63
N ASP A 466 -7.75 -15.10 -22.37
CA ASP A 466 -7.64 -13.72 -21.85
C ASP A 466 -8.87 -12.84 -22.17
N HIS A 467 -9.99 -13.45 -22.58
CA HIS A 467 -11.22 -12.74 -22.90
C HIS A 467 -11.83 -11.98 -21.69
N GLU A 468 -11.67 -12.48 -20.47
CA GLU A 468 -12.15 -11.79 -19.25
C GLU A 468 -11.35 -10.51 -18.94
N GLU A 469 -10.03 -10.47 -19.24
CA GLU A 469 -9.21 -9.25 -19.05
C GLU A 469 -9.62 -8.13 -20.02
N SER A 470 -10.07 -8.47 -21.23
CA SER A 470 -10.48 -7.50 -22.25
C SER A 470 -11.82 -6.83 -21.91
N GLU A 471 -12.80 -7.59 -21.42
CA GLU A 471 -14.13 -7.08 -21.04
C GLU A 471 -14.10 -6.30 -19.72
N GLU A 472 -13.42 -6.79 -18.68
CA GLU A 472 -13.28 -6.06 -17.41
C GLU A 472 -12.43 -4.80 -17.55
N ALA A 473 -11.35 -4.83 -18.34
CA ALA A 473 -10.56 -3.62 -18.62
C ALA A 473 -11.37 -2.60 -19.45
N GLY A 474 -12.25 -3.05 -20.34
CA GLY A 474 -13.17 -2.20 -21.12
C GLY A 474 -14.07 -1.31 -20.25
N MET A 475 -14.55 -1.83 -19.11
CA MET A 475 -15.49 -1.12 -18.24
C MET A 475 -14.86 -0.04 -17.36
N ILE A 476 -13.57 -0.19 -17.05
CA ILE A 476 -12.77 0.77 -16.28
C ILE A 476 -12.10 1.82 -17.20
N LYS A 477 -11.80 1.45 -18.46
CA LYS A 477 -11.05 2.25 -19.45
C LYS A 477 -11.61 3.66 -19.74
N TYR A 478 -12.87 3.96 -19.42
CA TYR A 478 -13.53 5.20 -19.83
C TYR A 478 -14.29 5.92 -18.70
N PHE A 479 -13.69 6.05 -17.52
CA PHE A 479 -14.13 7.07 -16.56
C PHE A 479 -13.29 8.34 -16.76
N VAL A 480 -13.83 9.32 -17.48
CA VAL A 480 -13.20 10.64 -17.73
C VAL A 480 -13.13 11.53 -16.47
N GLY A 481 -13.46 10.97 -15.29
CA GLY A 481 -13.57 11.68 -14.03
C GLY A 481 -14.97 12.29 -13.83
N TRP A 482 -15.08 13.12 -12.79
CA TRP A 482 -16.28 13.87 -12.44
C TRP A 482 -16.43 15.12 -13.32
N ALA A 483 -16.25 14.98 -14.64
CA ALA A 483 -16.28 16.10 -15.57
C ALA A 483 -17.70 16.71 -15.67
N ASP A 484 -18.72 15.86 -15.63
CA ASP A 484 -20.14 16.23 -15.67
C ASP A 484 -21.03 15.09 -15.12
N GLU A 485 -22.33 15.35 -14.94
CA GLU A 485 -23.32 14.38 -14.44
C GLU A 485 -23.52 13.19 -15.41
N ASP A 486 -23.37 13.41 -16.72
CA ASP A 486 -23.56 12.40 -17.75
C ASP A 486 -22.44 11.33 -17.70
N ALA A 487 -21.19 11.74 -17.49
CA ALA A 487 -20.05 10.84 -17.31
C ALA A 487 -20.22 9.90 -16.10
N VAL A 488 -20.83 10.40 -15.01
CA VAL A 488 -21.18 9.60 -13.83
C VAL A 488 -22.30 8.62 -14.17
N SER A 489 -23.36 9.09 -14.85
CA SER A 489 -24.47 8.23 -15.26
C SER A 489 -24.02 7.10 -16.19
N ASP A 490 -23.11 7.35 -17.13
CA ASP A 490 -22.65 6.36 -18.08
C ASP A 490 -21.66 5.36 -17.47
N TYR A 491 -20.85 5.79 -16.49
CA TYR A 491 -20.10 4.87 -15.66
C TYR A 491 -21.03 3.94 -14.85
N VAL A 492 -22.06 4.49 -14.21
CA VAL A 492 -23.05 3.71 -13.44
C VAL A 492 -23.82 2.72 -14.31
N LYS A 493 -24.17 3.07 -15.56
CA LYS A 493 -24.81 2.14 -16.50
C LYS A 493 -23.88 0.96 -16.86
N ARG A 494 -22.60 1.24 -17.11
CA ARG A 494 -21.60 0.21 -17.43
C ARG A 494 -21.34 -0.73 -16.26
N LEU A 495 -21.27 -0.21 -15.03
CA LEU A 495 -21.19 -1.05 -13.83
C LEU A 495 -22.34 -2.07 -13.72
N GLY A 496 -23.50 -1.80 -14.32
CA GLY A 496 -24.62 -2.74 -14.36
C GLY A 496 -24.65 -3.74 -15.49
N GLN A 497 -23.69 -3.64 -16.43
CA GLN A 497 -23.49 -4.60 -17.50
C GLN A 497 -22.40 -5.63 -17.15
N ALA A 498 -21.65 -5.38 -16.06
CA ALA A 498 -20.67 -6.24 -15.39
C ALA A 498 -21.32 -7.28 -14.46
#